data_AF-A0AAU7ZEQ0-F1
#
_entry.id   AF-A0AAU7ZEQ0-F1
#
_cell.length_a   1.000
_cell.length_b   1.000
_cell.length_c   1.000
_cell.angle_alpha   90.00
_cell.angle_beta   90.00
_cell.angle_gamma   90.00
#
_symmetry.space_group_name_H-M   'P 1'
#
loop_
_entity.id
_entity.type
_entity.pdbx_description
1 polymer ?
#
loop_
_entity_poly.entity_id
_entity_poly.type
_entity_poly.pdbx_seq_one_letter_code
_entity_poly.pdbx_strand_id
1 'polypeptide(L)'
;MDDFAMVRVMGEPVKSPSWMIDCAAFDSWYMRRGDVWVPAKNVSTTHVRIGGEAKVTIDYGKYDVLAARRVGAGDEQGMERVRDATLAAGLLR
;
A
#
# COMPACT_ATOMS: atom_id res chain seq x y z
N MET A 1 -1.38 22.62 8.33
CA MET A 1 -0.60 21.36 8.41
C MET A 1 -0.66 20.78 7.02
N ASP A 2 0.42 20.93 6.28
CA ASP A 2 0.47 20.60 4.86
C ASP A 2 0.45 19.07 4.64
N ASP A 3 -0.42 18.61 3.75
CA ASP A 3 -0.52 17.22 3.32
C ASP A 3 0.31 17.05 2.05
N PHE A 4 1.47 16.41 2.17
CA PHE A 4 2.36 16.13 1.04
C PHE A 4 2.23 14.67 0.65
N ALA A 5 1.82 14.41 -0.58
CA ALA A 5 1.75 13.06 -1.13
C ALA A 5 2.05 13.03 -2.64
N MET A 6 2.44 11.84 -3.11
CA MET A 6 2.79 11.56 -4.50
C MET A 6 1.53 11.26 -5.31
N VAL A 7 1.10 12.20 -6.16
CA VAL A 7 -0.16 12.10 -6.93
C VAL A 7 -0.01 11.23 -8.18
N ARG A 8 1.20 11.21 -8.77
CA ARG A 8 1.49 10.46 -9.99
C ARG A 8 2.95 10.02 -10.01
N VAL A 9 3.20 8.82 -10.50
CA VAL A 9 4.55 8.30 -10.75
C VAL A 9 4.63 7.88 -12.20
N MET A 10 5.62 8.43 -12.90
CA MET A 10 5.97 8.01 -14.26
C MET A 10 7.38 7.41 -14.24
N GLY A 11 7.61 6.39 -15.06
CA GLY A 11 8.95 5.87 -15.25
C GLY A 11 9.05 4.85 -16.35
N GLU A 12 10.29 4.62 -16.77
CA GLU A 12 10.71 3.54 -17.65
C GLU A 12 11.91 2.85 -16.98
N PRO A 13 12.01 1.52 -16.96
CA PRO A 13 13.13 0.82 -16.38
C PRO A 13 14.37 1.09 -17.24
N VAL A 14 15.47 1.45 -16.58
CA VAL A 14 16.76 1.80 -17.21
C VAL A 14 17.41 0.62 -17.95
N LYS A 15 16.96 -0.61 -17.66
CA LYS A 15 17.34 -1.83 -18.36
C LYS A 15 16.12 -2.71 -18.60
N SER A 16 16.11 -3.38 -19.75
CA SER A 16 15.17 -4.42 -20.11
C SER A 16 15.01 -5.44 -18.97
N PRO A 17 13.83 -5.56 -18.34
CA PRO A 17 13.64 -6.43 -17.17
C PRO A 17 13.69 -7.93 -17.51
N SER A 18 13.66 -8.30 -18.79
CA SER A 18 13.91 -9.66 -19.28
C SER A 18 14.41 -9.65 -20.74
N TRP A 19 14.92 -10.78 -21.24
CA TRP A 19 15.27 -10.97 -22.67
C TRP A 19 14.09 -10.64 -23.62
N MET A 20 12.85 -10.81 -23.15
CA MET A 20 11.65 -10.75 -23.96
C MET A 20 11.05 -9.34 -24.01
N ILE A 21 11.44 -8.43 -23.11
CA ILE A 21 10.88 -7.09 -22.97
C ILE A 21 11.94 -6.06 -23.37
N ASP A 22 11.69 -5.28 -24.42
CA ASP A 22 12.61 -4.23 -24.87
C ASP A 22 12.52 -2.97 -24.00
N CYS A 23 11.31 -2.48 -23.71
CA CYS A 23 11.08 -1.27 -22.92
C CYS A 23 9.73 -1.35 -22.17
N ALA A 24 9.59 -0.71 -21.00
CA ALA A 24 8.34 -0.72 -20.23
C ALA A 24 8.03 0.63 -19.58
N ALA A 25 7.15 1.45 -20.16
CA ALA A 25 6.69 2.68 -19.51
C ALA A 25 5.57 2.37 -18.51
N PHE A 26 5.54 3.06 -17.38
CA PHE A 26 4.43 2.99 -16.43
C PHE A 26 4.01 4.36 -15.93
N ASP A 27 2.72 4.47 -15.64
CA ASP A 27 2.04 5.66 -15.14
C ASP A 27 1.05 5.25 -14.04
N SER A 28 1.35 5.64 -12.81
CA SER A 28 0.57 5.31 -11.63
C SER A 28 -0.03 6.57 -11.05
N TRP A 29 -1.35 6.60 -10.88
CA TRP A 29 -2.04 7.69 -10.20
C TRP A 29 -2.49 7.25 -8.81
N TYR A 30 -2.46 8.18 -7.87
CA TYR A 30 -2.94 8.00 -6.51
C TYR A 30 -4.01 9.02 -6.18
N MET A 31 -4.97 8.63 -5.33
CA MET A 31 -6.02 9.52 -4.84
C MET A 31 -6.14 9.42 -3.32
N ARG A 32 -6.53 10.51 -2.68
CA ARG A 32 -6.80 10.51 -1.24
C ARG A 32 -8.18 9.91 -0.94
N ARG A 33 -8.23 9.04 0.06
CA ARG A 33 -9.45 8.46 0.64
C ARG A 33 -9.37 8.56 2.16
N GLY A 34 -10.09 9.52 2.74
CA GLY A 34 -9.97 9.84 4.18
C GLY A 34 -8.57 10.36 4.50
N ASP A 35 -7.87 9.67 5.39
CA ASP A 35 -6.53 10.05 5.86
C ASP A 35 -5.39 9.30 5.16
N VAL A 36 -5.68 8.51 4.13
CA VAL A 36 -4.68 7.73 3.39
C VAL A 36 -4.76 7.97 1.88
N TRP A 37 -3.64 7.77 1.20
CA TRP A 37 -3.55 7.80 -0.25
C TRP A 37 -3.55 6.37 -0.80
N VAL A 38 -4.41 6.11 -1.78
CA VAL A 38 -4.58 4.79 -2.40
C VAL A 38 -4.36 4.88 -3.91
N PRO A 39 -3.88 3.82 -4.56
CA PRO A 39 -3.74 3.80 -6.01
C PRO A 39 -5.11 3.99 -6.67
N ALA A 40 -5.18 4.84 -7.68
CA ALA A 40 -6.38 5.07 -8.48
C ALA A 40 -6.33 4.23 -9.76
N LYS A 41 -5.19 4.28 -10.45
CA LYS A 41 -5.01 3.67 -11.76
C LYS A 41 -3.54 3.38 -11.98
N ASN A 42 -3.25 2.27 -12.66
CA ASN A 42 -1.94 1.98 -13.20
C ASN A 42 -2.07 1.67 -14.69
N VAL A 43 -1.28 2.36 -15.52
CA VAL A 43 -1.15 2.05 -16.94
C VAL A 43 0.30 1.71 -17.19
N SER A 44 0.55 0.54 -17.75
CA SER A 44 1.88 0.18 -18.22
C SER A 44 1.85 -0.27 -19.67
N THR A 45 2.83 0.17 -20.44
CA THR A 45 3.02 -0.19 -21.84
C THR A 45 4.39 -0.83 -21.98
N THR A 46 4.40 -2.08 -22.43
CA THR A 46 5.60 -2.90 -22.55
C THR A 46 5.80 -3.32 -24.00
N HIS A 47 6.97 -3.05 -24.57
CA HIS A 47 7.36 -3.61 -25.85
C HIS A 47 7.96 -5.00 -25.64
N VAL A 48 7.39 -6.01 -26.28
CA VAL A 48 7.86 -7.40 -26.26
C VAL A 48 8.39 -7.82 -27.63
N ARG A 49 9.53 -8.51 -27.65
CA ARG A 49 10.24 -8.91 -28.88
C ARG A 49 9.46 -9.87 -29.76
N ILE A 50 8.55 -10.65 -29.17
CA ILE A 50 7.62 -11.53 -29.87
C ILE A 50 6.23 -11.09 -29.44
N GLY A 51 5.49 -10.42 -30.33
CA GLY A 51 4.12 -9.97 -30.05
C GLY A 51 3.91 -8.45 -30.05
N GLY A 52 4.97 -7.63 -30.17
CA GLY A 52 4.83 -6.18 -30.35
C GLY A 52 4.60 -5.43 -29.05
N GLU A 53 3.51 -4.67 -28.94
CA GLU A 53 3.19 -3.86 -27.75
C GLU A 53 2.14 -4.54 -26.88
N ALA A 54 2.43 -4.67 -25.59
CA ALA A 54 1.51 -5.11 -24.56
C ALA A 54 1.16 -3.95 -23.63
N LYS A 55 -0.12 -3.56 -23.60
CA LYS A 55 -0.62 -2.53 -22.69
C LYS A 55 -1.46 -3.16 -21.59
N VAL A 56 -1.08 -2.92 -20.35
CA VAL A 56 -1.84 -3.32 -19.16
C VAL A 56 -2.44 -2.07 -18.54
N THR A 57 -3.74 -2.12 -18.24
CA THR A 57 -4.43 -1.07 -17.51
C THR A 57 -5.15 -1.70 -16.33
N ILE A 58 -4.85 -1.21 -15.13
CA ILE A 58 -5.52 -1.60 -13.91
C ILE A 58 -6.28 -0.38 -13.41
N ASP A 59 -7.61 -0.50 -13.40
CA ASP A 59 -8.49 0.46 -12.74
C ASP A 59 -8.90 -0.15 -11.40
N TYR A 60 -8.45 0.47 -10.31
CA TYR A 60 -8.66 -0.07 -8.98
C TYR A 60 -10.06 0.25 -8.41
N GLY A 61 -10.88 1.01 -9.14
CA GLY A 61 -12.24 1.32 -8.75
C GLY A 61 -12.33 2.07 -7.41
N LYS A 62 -13.22 1.62 -6.53
CA LYS A 62 -13.47 2.28 -5.24
C LYS A 62 -12.85 1.49 -4.10
N TYR A 63 -11.96 2.14 -3.37
CA TYR A 63 -11.52 1.67 -2.06
C TYR A 63 -12.42 2.21 -0.96
N ASP A 64 -12.88 1.30 -0.10
CA ASP A 64 -13.43 1.62 1.22
C ASP A 64 -12.30 1.55 2.25
N VAL A 65 -11.87 2.73 2.70
CA VAL A 65 -10.86 2.83 3.77
C VAL A 65 -11.59 2.73 5.09
N LEU A 66 -11.45 1.59 5.76
CA LEU A 66 -11.92 1.45 7.14
C LEU A 66 -11.02 2.32 8.03
N ALA A 67 -11.62 3.12 8.90
CA ALA A 67 -10.89 3.98 9.83
C ALA A 67 -9.84 3.13 10.56
N ALA A 68 -8.56 3.54 10.43
CA ALA A 68 -7.50 2.92 11.19
C ALA A 68 -7.85 3.11 12.67
N ARG A 69 -8.18 2.03 13.37
CA ARG A 69 -8.30 2.05 14.82
C ARG A 69 -6.98 2.61 15.33
N ARG A 70 -7.00 3.81 15.91
CA ARG A 70 -5.87 4.30 16.69
C ARG A 70 -5.54 3.20 17.69
N VAL A 71 -4.38 2.59 17.55
CA VAL A 71 -3.74 1.91 18.68
C VAL A 71 -3.36 3.05 19.60
N GLY A 72 -4.30 3.44 20.47
CA GLY A 72 -4.11 4.50 21.43
C GLY A 72 -2.99 4.11 22.38
N ALA A 73 -2.03 5.01 22.57
CA ALA A 73 -1.16 5.03 23.74
C ALA A 73 -2.06 5.07 24.98
N GLY A 74 -2.01 4.00 25.78
CA GLY A 74 -2.96 3.81 26.89
C GLY A 74 -3.24 2.34 27.19
N ASP A 75 -2.24 1.50 26.99
CA ASP A 75 -2.15 0.09 27.33
C ASP A 75 -1.94 -0.15 28.84
N GLU A 76 -2.20 0.86 29.69
CA GLU A 76 -2.30 0.71 31.14
C GLU A 76 -3.46 -0.22 31.53
N GLN A 77 -4.61 -0.14 30.83
CA GLN A 77 -5.74 -1.06 31.05
C GLN A 77 -5.45 -2.48 30.53
N GLY A 78 -4.55 -2.62 29.55
CA GLY A 78 -4.08 -3.91 29.07
C GLY A 78 -3.16 -4.58 30.10
N MET A 79 -2.27 -3.79 30.71
CA MET A 79 -1.36 -4.26 31.75
C MET A 79 -2.10 -4.60 33.06
N GLU A 80 -3.11 -3.83 33.45
CA GLU A 80 -3.94 -4.11 34.63
C GLU A 80 -4.72 -5.42 34.49
N ARG A 81 -5.34 -5.67 33.32
CA ARG A 81 -5.99 -6.96 33.05
C ARG A 81 -5.02 -8.14 33.03
N VAL A 82 -3.79 -7.96 32.55
CA VAL A 82 -2.77 -9.02 32.57
C VAL A 82 -2.26 -9.26 33.99
N ARG A 83 -2.13 -8.21 34.82
CA ARG A 83 -1.77 -8.34 36.24
C ARG A 83 -2.85 -9.02 37.06
N ASP A 84 -4.13 -8.66 36.87
CA ASP A 84 -5.26 -9.31 37.54
C ASP A 84 -5.38 -10.78 37.12
N ALA A 85 -5.17 -11.09 35.84
CA ALA A 85 -5.14 -12.48 35.37
C ALA A 85 -3.95 -13.26 35.95
N THR A 86 -2.80 -12.62 36.15
CA THR A 86 -1.59 -13.25 36.75
C THR A 86 -1.76 -13.49 38.25
N LEU A 87 -2.43 -12.57 38.96
CA LEU A 87 -2.77 -12.72 40.38
C LEU A 87 -3.87 -13.78 40.59
N ALA A 88 -4.88 -13.81 39.73
CA ALA A 88 -5.93 -14.84 39.77
C ALA A 88 -5.41 -16.24 39.40
N ALA A 89 -4.40 -16.33 38.54
CA ALA A 89 -3.75 -17.59 38.16
C ALA A 89 -2.69 -18.07 39.16
N GLY A 90 -2.41 -17.32 40.24
CA GLY A 90 -1.46 -17.71 41.27
C GLY A 90 -0.01 -17.89 40.79
N LEU A 91 0.37 -17.23 39.69
CA LEU A 91 1.67 -17.43 39.03
C LEU A 91 2.80 -16.51 39.54
N LEU A 92 2.52 -15.69 40.56
CA LEU A 92 3.54 -14.98 41.32
C LEU A 92 3.33 -15.27 42.81
N ARG A 93 4.29 -15.99 43.41
CA ARG A 93 4.59 -15.96 44.83
C ARG A 93 5.95 -15.30 45.01
#